data_AF-A0AAW6D393-F1
#
_entry.id   AF-A0AAW6D393-F1
#
_cell.length_a   1.000
_cell.length_b   1.000
_cell.length_c   1.000
_cell.angle_alpha   90.00
_cell.angle_beta   90.00
_cell.angle_gamma   90.00
#
_symmetry.space_group_name_H-M   'P 1'
#
loop_
_entity.id
_entity.type
_entity.pdbx_description
1 polymer ?
#
loop_
_entity_poly.entity_id
_entity_poly.type
_entity_poly.pdbx_seq_one_letter_code
_entity_poly.pdbx_strand_id
1 'polypeptide(L)'
;MNYLPSNLKHLRKSYGETQEELANALHLEKSTISQYENGSRKPDEEILKRIAKRYGVTMDLLLYEDLSSVPDMLAYYSNIDSNSLTTARLYPIYNLDKRFDTKTIRAFEAHKQLLFGSSEEKDEVDIDLIVDAYDEAYEKFDIDSDEFLVIAVNSLSLYMFLFSSIFNEASVKQVKDFLLKDKKSKKEISSFVLNIVLPSFNDNEIKTPQFKRDINEFFLYLIEILKETRKYSKVADYFFALRYMFNLVDNDYDYATNQLIGSELITGLSRLNNPYAKRFIEIQKKVHKL
;
A
#
# COMPACT_ATOMS: atom_id res chain seq x y z
N MET A 1 7.33 31.05 -3.17
CA MET A 1 8.43 30.43 -3.95
C MET A 1 7.81 29.46 -4.94
N ASN A 2 8.44 29.19 -6.09
CA ASN A 2 7.97 28.17 -7.03
C ASN A 2 8.87 26.94 -6.90
N TYR A 3 8.33 25.84 -6.38
CA TYR A 3 9.05 24.59 -6.15
C TYR A 3 9.06 23.66 -7.37
N LEU A 4 8.36 24.02 -8.46
CA LEU A 4 8.24 23.19 -9.65
C LEU A 4 9.56 22.62 -10.18
N PRO A 5 10.65 23.40 -10.38
CA PRO A 5 11.87 22.84 -10.95
C PRO A 5 12.49 21.76 -10.07
N SER A 6 12.54 22.00 -8.75
CA SER A 6 13.05 21.04 -7.77
C SER A 6 12.13 19.82 -7.62
N ASN A 7 10.82 20.04 -7.55
CA ASN A 7 9.81 18.99 -7.40
C ASN A 7 9.77 18.08 -8.61
N LEU A 8 9.76 18.62 -9.83
CA LEU A 8 9.77 17.84 -11.07
C LEU A 8 11.02 16.96 -11.16
N LYS A 9 12.18 17.52 -10.83
CA LYS A 9 13.45 16.79 -10.83
C LYS A 9 13.50 15.71 -9.75
N HIS A 10 12.95 16.00 -8.58
CA HIS A 10 12.85 15.04 -7.48
C HIS A 10 11.93 13.87 -7.88
N LEU A 11 10.70 14.15 -8.31
CA LEU A 11 9.71 13.17 -8.76
C LEU A 11 10.24 12.32 -9.93
N ARG A 12 10.88 12.93 -10.93
CA ARG A 12 11.46 12.15 -12.04
C ARG A 12 12.50 11.14 -11.53
N LYS A 13 13.40 11.60 -10.65
CA LYS A 13 14.45 10.74 -10.10
C LYS A 13 13.90 9.65 -9.19
N SER A 14 12.87 9.93 -8.40
CA SER A 14 12.21 8.94 -7.54
C SER A 14 11.51 7.84 -8.33
N TYR A 15 11.04 8.15 -9.53
CA TYR A 15 10.48 7.17 -10.47
C TYR A 15 11.55 6.44 -11.30
N GLY A 16 12.84 6.70 -11.08
CA GLY A 16 13.95 6.09 -11.83
C GLY A 16 14.03 6.53 -13.29
N GLU A 17 13.32 7.59 -13.67
CA GLU A 17 13.21 8.03 -15.06
C GLU A 17 14.38 8.93 -15.47
N THR A 18 14.87 8.76 -16.68
CA THR A 18 15.71 9.72 -17.38
C THR A 18 14.88 10.91 -17.88
N GLN A 19 15.52 12.05 -18.15
CA GLN A 19 14.83 13.19 -18.75
C GLN A 19 14.21 12.85 -20.12
N GLU A 20 14.79 11.88 -20.84
CA GLU A 20 14.29 11.39 -22.12
C GLU A 20 12.97 10.60 -21.95
N GLU A 21 12.92 9.70 -20.97
CA GLU A 21 11.72 8.90 -20.69
C GLU A 21 10.54 9.75 -20.20
N LEU A 22 10.81 10.75 -19.35
CA LEU A 22 9.78 11.71 -18.95
C LEU A 22 9.29 12.54 -20.15
N ALA A 23 10.21 12.97 -21.01
CA ALA A 23 9.87 13.74 -22.19
C ALA A 23 8.95 12.93 -23.14
N ASN A 24 9.32 11.68 -23.41
CA ASN A 24 8.52 10.76 -24.23
C ASN A 24 7.12 10.54 -23.67
N ALA A 25 7.01 10.31 -22.36
CA ALA A 25 5.71 10.13 -21.71
C ALA A 25 4.84 11.40 -21.72
N LEU A 26 5.47 12.56 -21.69
CA LEU A 26 4.80 13.85 -21.81
C LEU A 26 4.71 14.33 -23.27
N HIS A 27 5.07 13.53 -24.27
CA HIS A 27 5.10 13.94 -25.67
C HIS A 27 5.80 15.29 -25.87
N LEU A 28 6.94 15.46 -25.20
CA LEU A 28 7.81 16.64 -25.23
C LEU A 28 9.22 16.24 -25.66
N GLU A 29 10.03 17.23 -25.98
CA GLU A 29 11.46 17.07 -26.20
C GLU A 29 12.23 16.98 -24.87
N LYS A 30 13.28 16.16 -24.78
CA LYS A 30 14.17 16.08 -23.60
C LYS A 30 14.67 17.46 -23.15
N SER A 31 15.01 18.31 -24.13
CA SER A 31 15.46 19.68 -23.88
C SER A 31 14.42 20.51 -23.13
N THR A 32 13.14 20.25 -23.33
CA THR A 32 12.03 20.92 -22.65
C THR A 32 11.96 20.50 -21.18
N ILE A 33 12.10 19.20 -20.89
CA ILE A 33 12.16 18.70 -19.51
C ILE A 33 13.37 19.29 -18.77
N SER A 34 14.54 19.32 -19.40
CA SER A 34 15.73 19.93 -18.82
C SER A 34 15.53 21.40 -18.44
N GLN A 35 14.86 22.17 -19.31
CA GLN A 35 14.51 23.57 -19.06
C GLN A 35 13.45 23.76 -17.96
N TYR A 36 12.55 22.78 -17.76
CA TYR A 36 11.62 22.81 -16.64
C TYR A 36 12.34 22.54 -15.31
N GLU A 37 13.22 21.53 -15.27
CA GLU A 37 13.96 21.14 -14.06
C GLU A 37 15.00 22.15 -13.60
N ASN A 38 15.51 22.98 -14.50
CA ASN A 38 16.43 24.07 -14.16
C ASN A 38 15.71 25.42 -13.97
N GLY A 39 14.39 25.46 -14.20
CA GLY A 39 13.55 26.65 -14.05
C GLY A 39 13.70 27.70 -15.17
N SER A 40 14.44 27.40 -16.25
CA SER A 40 14.62 28.33 -17.37
C SER A 40 13.39 28.43 -18.27
N ARG A 41 12.47 27.46 -18.19
CA ARG A 41 11.16 27.50 -18.86
C ARG A 41 10.08 27.09 -17.87
N LYS A 42 8.89 27.68 -18.00
CA LYS A 42 7.69 27.23 -17.27
C LYS A 42 6.81 26.40 -18.20
N PRO A 43 6.31 25.25 -17.75
CA PRO A 43 5.25 24.55 -18.48
C PRO A 43 3.96 25.36 -18.44
N ASP A 44 3.13 25.19 -19.46
CA ASP A 44 1.77 25.69 -19.45
C ASP A 44 0.88 24.82 -18.53
N GLU A 45 -0.36 25.26 -18.35
CA GLU A 45 -1.33 24.60 -17.48
C GLU A 45 -1.61 23.15 -17.91
N GLU A 46 -1.62 22.88 -19.22
CA GLU A 46 -1.91 21.54 -19.75
C GLU A 46 -0.75 20.58 -19.43
N ILE A 47 0.49 21.01 -19.64
CA ILE A 47 1.66 20.22 -19.28
C ILE A 47 1.76 20.04 -17.76
N LEU A 48 1.43 21.06 -16.96
CA LEU A 48 1.37 20.93 -15.50
C LEU A 48 0.36 19.87 -15.06
N LYS A 49 -0.84 19.85 -15.65
CA LYS A 49 -1.85 18.80 -15.39
C LYS A 49 -1.34 17.41 -15.75
N ARG A 50 -0.59 17.28 -16.85
CA ARG A 50 -0.03 15.99 -17.28
C ARG A 50 1.09 15.52 -16.38
N ILE A 51 1.96 16.42 -15.91
CA ILE A 51 2.99 16.13 -14.90
C ILE A 51 2.33 15.70 -13.58
N ALA A 52 1.36 16.49 -13.10
CA ALA A 52 0.59 16.23 -11.89
C ALA A 52 -0.07 14.83 -11.94
N LYS A 53 -0.77 14.54 -13.05
CA LYS A 53 -1.39 13.23 -13.30
C LYS A 53 -0.37 12.09 -13.36
N ARG A 54 0.78 12.27 -14.01
CA ARG A 54 1.82 11.23 -14.13
C ARG A 54 2.36 10.81 -12.78
N TYR A 55 2.55 11.77 -11.88
CA TYR A 55 3.17 11.54 -10.58
C TYR A 55 2.17 11.44 -9.43
N GLY A 56 0.86 11.44 -9.72
CA GLY A 56 -0.20 11.32 -8.72
C GLY A 56 -0.24 12.45 -7.68
N VAL A 57 0.23 13.65 -8.05
CA VAL A 57 0.27 14.87 -7.22
C VAL A 57 -0.69 15.92 -7.75
N THR A 58 -1.13 16.87 -6.92
CA THR A 58 -1.88 18.04 -7.39
C THR A 58 -0.93 19.07 -8.01
N MET A 59 -1.49 19.96 -8.84
CA MET A 59 -0.73 21.11 -9.33
C MET A 59 -0.27 22.01 -8.18
N ASP A 60 -1.08 22.17 -7.13
CA ASP A 60 -0.73 23.02 -6.00
C ASP A 60 0.46 22.46 -5.21
N LEU A 61 0.46 21.14 -4.93
CA LEU A 61 1.61 20.46 -4.34
C LEU A 61 2.86 20.60 -5.20
N LEU A 62 2.72 20.42 -6.51
CA LEU A 62 3.83 20.51 -7.46
C LEU A 62 4.44 21.92 -7.51
N LEU A 63 3.64 22.97 -7.35
CA LEU A 63 4.06 24.37 -7.51
C LEU A 63 4.50 25.03 -6.19
N TYR A 64 3.82 24.73 -5.09
CA TYR A 64 3.87 25.55 -3.87
C TYR A 64 4.43 24.85 -2.64
N GLU A 65 4.52 23.52 -2.64
CA GLU A 65 5.08 22.75 -1.52
C GLU A 65 6.47 22.20 -1.84
N ASP A 66 7.32 22.06 -0.82
CA ASP A 66 8.65 21.46 -0.97
C ASP A 66 8.58 19.93 -0.86
N LEU A 67 8.44 19.26 -2.01
CA LEU A 67 8.35 17.80 -2.06
C LEU A 67 9.69 17.09 -1.74
N SER A 68 10.81 17.81 -1.62
CA SER A 68 12.08 17.18 -1.24
C SER A 68 12.13 16.72 0.22
N SER A 69 11.19 17.22 1.03
CA SER A 69 10.99 16.83 2.43
C SER A 69 10.06 15.63 2.59
N VAL A 70 9.29 15.30 1.54
CA VAL A 70 8.53 14.06 1.44
C VAL A 70 9.55 12.94 1.24
N PRO A 71 9.63 11.94 2.14
CA PRO A 71 10.54 10.81 1.96
C PRO A 71 10.32 10.20 0.57
N ASP A 72 11.40 9.85 -0.12
CA ASP A 72 11.40 9.30 -1.48
C ASP A 72 10.76 7.88 -1.48
N MET A 73 9.45 7.88 -1.29
CA MET A 73 8.65 6.67 -1.12
C MET A 73 8.48 5.94 -2.44
N LEU A 74 8.63 6.64 -3.57
CA LEU A 74 8.64 6.02 -4.88
C LEU A 74 9.98 5.32 -5.17
N ALA A 75 11.12 5.84 -4.71
CA ALA A 75 12.36 5.06 -4.62
C ALA A 75 12.24 3.91 -3.63
N TYR A 76 11.44 4.05 -2.55
CA TYR A 76 11.05 2.91 -1.73
C TYR A 76 10.31 1.88 -2.60
N TYR A 77 9.20 2.21 -3.28
CA TYR A 77 8.45 1.26 -4.15
C TYR A 77 9.19 0.71 -5.36
N SER A 78 10.11 1.45 -5.96
CA SER A 78 10.92 0.99 -7.09
C SER A 78 12.14 0.15 -6.64
N ASN A 79 12.65 0.35 -5.42
CA ASN A 79 13.61 -0.57 -4.79
C ASN A 79 12.95 -1.75 -4.05
N ILE A 80 11.63 -1.70 -3.79
CA ILE A 80 10.87 -2.79 -3.18
C ILE A 80 10.98 -4.07 -4.02
N ASP A 81 11.09 -3.93 -5.35
CA ASP A 81 11.27 -5.06 -6.26
C ASP A 81 12.61 -5.78 -6.05
N SER A 82 13.63 -5.09 -5.51
CA SER A 82 14.94 -5.69 -5.20
C SER A 82 15.05 -6.32 -3.81
N ASN A 83 14.08 -6.08 -2.91
CA ASN A 83 14.16 -6.53 -1.51
C ASN A 83 12.77 -6.79 -0.89
N SER A 84 12.07 -7.82 -1.40
CA SER A 84 10.77 -8.32 -0.90
C SER A 84 10.68 -8.47 0.64
N LEU A 85 11.79 -8.80 1.30
CA LEU A 85 11.90 -8.90 2.77
C LEU A 85 11.77 -7.57 3.53
N THR A 86 12.04 -6.44 2.88
CA THR A 86 12.04 -5.12 3.54
C THR A 86 10.63 -4.52 3.61
N THR A 87 9.81 -4.75 2.60
CA THR A 87 8.38 -4.36 2.55
C THR A 87 7.53 -5.19 3.50
N ALA A 88 7.78 -6.50 3.54
CA ALA A 88 7.10 -7.42 4.44
C ALA A 88 7.22 -7.02 5.92
N ARG A 89 8.34 -6.39 6.30
CA ARG A 89 8.58 -5.91 7.68
C ARG A 89 7.73 -4.70 8.07
N LEU A 90 7.03 -4.07 7.13
CA LEU A 90 6.06 -3.03 7.41
C LEU A 90 4.76 -3.56 8.02
N TYR A 91 4.41 -4.82 7.73
CA TYR A 91 3.15 -5.44 8.12
C TYR A 91 3.34 -6.28 9.39
N PRO A 92 2.83 -5.83 10.56
CA PRO A 92 3.00 -6.54 11.83
C PRO A 92 2.23 -7.86 11.83
N ILE A 93 2.91 -8.97 12.13
CA ILE A 93 2.25 -10.27 12.31
C ILE A 93 2.35 -10.70 13.77
N TYR A 94 1.26 -11.23 14.32
CA TYR A 94 1.15 -11.68 15.70
C TYR A 94 1.03 -13.19 15.72
N ASN A 95 1.88 -13.83 16.54
CA ASN A 95 1.92 -15.29 16.62
C ASN A 95 0.62 -15.87 17.14
N LEU A 96 0.20 -16.97 16.52
CA LEU A 96 -0.87 -17.81 17.04
C LEU A 96 -0.31 -18.74 18.12
N ASP A 97 -1.15 -19.05 19.13
CA ASP A 97 -0.84 -20.04 20.15
C ASP A 97 -1.71 -21.30 20.00
N LYS A 98 -1.59 -22.22 20.97
CA LYS A 98 -2.27 -23.52 20.96
C LYS A 98 -3.80 -23.47 21.04
N ARG A 99 -4.41 -22.29 21.23
CA ARG A 99 -5.86 -22.10 21.27
C ARG A 99 -6.49 -22.10 19.87
N PHE A 100 -5.69 -21.86 18.85
CA PHE A 100 -6.11 -21.92 17.46
C PHE A 100 -6.10 -23.35 16.93
N ASP A 101 -7.03 -23.66 16.03
CA ASP A 101 -7.07 -24.96 15.39
C ASP A 101 -5.93 -25.14 14.36
N THR A 102 -5.68 -26.40 13.98
CA THR A 102 -4.61 -26.78 13.04
C THR A 102 -4.72 -26.07 11.69
N LYS A 103 -5.95 -25.82 11.19
CA LYS A 103 -6.14 -25.13 9.90
C LYS A 103 -5.67 -23.68 10.02
N THR A 104 -6.06 -23.00 11.09
CA THR A 104 -5.68 -21.61 11.36
C THR A 104 -4.18 -21.45 11.59
N ILE A 105 -3.55 -22.38 12.31
CA ILE A 105 -2.09 -22.39 12.48
C ILE A 105 -1.39 -22.59 11.13
N ARG A 106 -1.85 -23.53 10.29
CA ARG A 106 -1.29 -23.74 8.95
C ARG A 106 -1.43 -22.51 8.06
N ALA A 107 -2.59 -21.85 8.09
CA ALA A 107 -2.84 -20.60 7.39
C ALA A 107 -1.87 -19.48 7.84
N PHE A 108 -1.61 -19.37 9.14
CA PHE A 108 -0.63 -18.42 9.66
C PHE A 108 0.79 -18.69 9.18
N GLU A 109 1.21 -19.95 9.09
CA GLU A 109 2.51 -20.30 8.50
C GLU A 109 2.59 -19.92 7.02
N ALA A 110 1.53 -20.19 6.25
CA ALA A 110 1.43 -19.76 4.85
C ALA A 110 1.47 -18.22 4.71
N HIS A 111 0.84 -17.49 5.62
CA HIS A 111 0.91 -16.02 5.64
C HIS A 111 2.33 -15.52 5.96
N LYS A 112 3.04 -16.15 6.89
CA LYS A 112 4.46 -15.82 7.12
C LYS A 112 5.32 -16.10 5.89
N GLN A 113 5.06 -17.20 5.18
CA GLN A 113 5.74 -17.54 3.94
C GLN A 113 5.47 -16.48 2.86
N LEU A 114 4.23 -16.00 2.74
CA LEU A 114 3.86 -14.92 1.82
C LEU A 114 4.66 -13.62 2.08
N LEU A 115 4.79 -13.26 3.36
CA LEU A 115 5.51 -12.06 3.76
C LEU A 115 7.03 -12.24 3.65
N PHE A 116 7.58 -13.29 4.25
CA PHE A 116 9.01 -13.42 4.53
C PHE A 116 9.74 -14.51 3.74
N GLY A 117 9.03 -15.31 2.95
CA GLY A 117 9.62 -16.35 2.11
C GLY A 117 10.43 -15.78 0.95
N SER A 118 11.18 -16.67 0.29
CA SER A 118 11.80 -16.46 -1.01
C SER A 118 10.73 -16.27 -2.10
N SER A 119 11.14 -15.86 -3.32
CA SER A 119 10.21 -15.71 -4.44
C SER A 119 9.49 -17.02 -4.76
N GLU A 120 10.23 -18.14 -4.80
CA GLU A 120 9.67 -19.47 -5.09
C GLU A 120 8.68 -19.91 -4.00
N GLU A 121 9.04 -19.71 -2.73
CA GLU A 121 8.15 -20.04 -1.62
C GLU A 121 6.87 -19.20 -1.64
N LYS A 122 6.93 -17.93 -2.07
CA LYS A 122 5.74 -17.07 -2.18
C LYS A 122 4.79 -17.54 -3.27
N ASP A 123 5.31 -18.01 -4.40
CA ASP A 123 4.52 -18.50 -5.53
C ASP A 123 3.72 -19.77 -5.19
N GLU A 124 4.15 -20.53 -4.18
CA GLU A 124 3.47 -21.73 -3.69
C GLU A 124 2.39 -21.44 -2.62
N VAL A 125 2.26 -20.18 -2.16
CA VAL A 125 1.32 -19.86 -1.09
C VAL A 125 -0.13 -19.87 -1.59
N ASP A 126 -0.93 -20.71 -0.95
CA ASP A 126 -2.39 -20.70 -1.07
C ASP A 126 -2.98 -19.56 -0.22
N ILE A 127 -3.33 -18.46 -0.87
CA ILE A 127 -3.93 -17.28 -0.22
C ILE A 127 -5.36 -17.57 0.24
N ASP A 128 -6.11 -18.40 -0.49
CA ASP A 128 -7.50 -18.73 -0.17
C ASP A 128 -7.55 -19.51 1.16
N LEU A 129 -6.59 -20.42 1.39
CA LEU A 129 -6.42 -21.08 2.67
C LEU A 129 -6.27 -20.09 3.84
N ILE A 130 -5.53 -19.00 3.63
CA ILE A 130 -5.28 -17.99 4.67
C ILE A 130 -6.59 -17.25 4.99
N VAL A 131 -7.26 -16.75 3.95
CA VAL A 131 -8.51 -15.99 4.07
C VAL A 131 -9.58 -16.85 4.74
N ASP A 132 -9.83 -18.04 4.24
CA ASP A 132 -10.86 -18.94 4.76
C ASP A 132 -10.61 -19.30 6.23
N ALA A 133 -9.36 -19.55 6.61
CA ALA A 133 -9.04 -19.90 7.99
C ALA A 133 -9.20 -18.71 8.95
N TYR A 134 -8.90 -17.49 8.52
CA TYR A 134 -9.09 -16.28 9.34
C TYR A 134 -10.58 -15.93 9.47
N ASP A 135 -11.36 -16.08 8.40
CA ASP A 135 -12.82 -15.90 8.42
C ASP A 135 -13.48 -16.90 9.38
N GLU A 136 -13.14 -18.18 9.27
CA GLU A 136 -13.61 -19.20 10.22
C GLU A 136 -13.17 -18.92 11.66
N ALA A 137 -12.00 -18.30 11.86
CA ALA A 137 -11.56 -17.93 13.19
C ALA A 137 -12.42 -16.80 13.78
N TYR A 138 -12.84 -15.81 12.96
CA TYR A 138 -13.76 -14.77 13.42
C TYR A 138 -15.12 -15.31 13.85
N GLU A 139 -15.61 -16.39 13.21
CA GLU A 139 -16.86 -17.04 13.63
C GLU A 139 -16.73 -17.82 14.95
N LYS A 140 -15.52 -18.26 15.30
CA LYS A 140 -15.24 -19.09 16.48
C LYS A 140 -14.97 -18.31 17.75
N PHE A 141 -14.53 -17.05 17.64
CA PHE A 141 -14.05 -16.27 18.77
C PHE A 141 -14.89 -15.01 18.99
N ASP A 142 -15.10 -14.66 20.26
CA ASP A 142 -15.78 -13.42 20.62
C ASP A 142 -14.96 -12.19 20.20
N ILE A 143 -15.63 -11.12 19.77
CA ILE A 143 -15.02 -9.93 19.18
C ILE A 143 -13.96 -9.22 20.05
N ASP A 144 -14.09 -9.34 21.37
CA ASP A 144 -13.21 -8.74 22.38
C ASP A 144 -12.16 -9.73 22.93
N SER A 145 -12.19 -10.98 22.48
CA SER A 145 -11.22 -12.01 22.87
C SER A 145 -9.83 -11.72 22.30
N ASP A 146 -8.78 -12.18 23.00
CA ASP A 146 -7.40 -11.99 22.55
C ASP A 146 -7.15 -12.70 21.20
N GLU A 147 -7.82 -13.82 20.98
CA GLU A 147 -7.76 -14.65 19.79
C GLU A 147 -8.31 -13.90 18.57
N PHE A 148 -9.51 -13.33 18.70
CA PHE A 148 -10.11 -12.50 17.67
C PHE A 148 -9.20 -11.32 17.31
N LEU A 149 -8.68 -10.62 18.32
CA LEU A 149 -7.82 -9.45 18.12
C LEU A 149 -6.48 -9.79 17.45
N VAL A 150 -5.90 -10.95 17.74
CA VAL A 150 -4.71 -11.45 17.04
C VAL A 150 -5.04 -11.73 15.57
N ILE A 151 -6.18 -12.36 15.27
CA ILE A 151 -6.62 -12.57 13.89
C ILE A 151 -6.88 -11.23 13.19
N ALA A 152 -7.49 -10.25 13.86
CA ALA A 152 -7.69 -8.90 13.34
C ALA A 152 -6.39 -8.21 12.91
N VAL A 153 -5.34 -8.29 13.73
CA VAL A 153 -4.01 -7.76 13.35
C VAL A 153 -3.44 -8.49 12.13
N ASN A 154 -3.56 -9.82 12.09
CA ASN A 154 -3.03 -10.63 11.00
C ASN A 154 -3.82 -10.41 9.70
N SER A 155 -5.14 -10.31 9.75
CA SER A 155 -5.98 -9.96 8.60
C SER A 155 -5.62 -8.58 8.06
N LEU A 156 -5.48 -7.56 8.92
CA LEU A 156 -5.05 -6.21 8.48
C LEU A 156 -3.70 -6.27 7.75
N SER A 157 -2.74 -7.03 8.28
CA SER A 157 -1.45 -7.23 7.61
C SER A 157 -1.56 -7.91 6.26
N LEU A 158 -2.34 -9.00 6.15
CA LEU A 158 -2.56 -9.72 4.89
C LEU A 158 -3.17 -8.79 3.84
N TYR A 159 -4.30 -8.17 4.16
CA TYR A 159 -5.05 -7.37 3.20
C TYR A 159 -4.32 -6.08 2.84
N MET A 160 -3.63 -5.42 3.78
CA MET A 160 -2.80 -4.26 3.43
C MET A 160 -1.62 -4.67 2.53
N PHE A 161 -0.98 -5.81 2.77
CA PHE A 161 0.07 -6.32 1.88
C PHE A 161 -0.47 -6.56 0.45
N LEU A 162 -1.62 -7.23 0.33
CA LEU A 162 -2.25 -7.51 -0.97
C LEU A 162 -2.70 -6.22 -1.68
N PHE A 163 -3.40 -5.32 -1.00
CA PHE A 163 -3.97 -4.11 -1.63
C PHE A 163 -2.93 -3.01 -1.86
N SER A 164 -1.90 -2.89 -1.02
CA SER A 164 -0.79 -1.96 -1.27
C SER A 164 -0.08 -2.22 -2.60
N SER A 165 -0.07 -3.49 -3.05
CA SER A 165 0.49 -3.90 -4.32
C SER A 165 -0.44 -3.60 -5.49
N ILE A 166 -1.76 -3.61 -5.28
CA ILE A 166 -2.79 -3.38 -6.32
C ILE A 166 -2.90 -1.89 -6.70
N PHE A 167 -2.77 -0.99 -5.72
CA PHE A 167 -2.86 0.46 -5.96
C PHE A 167 -1.50 1.10 -6.32
N ASN A 168 -0.44 0.31 -6.42
CA ASN A 168 0.83 0.71 -7.05
C ASN A 168 0.69 0.47 -8.57
N GLU A 169 0.65 1.54 -9.39
CA GLU A 169 0.25 1.47 -10.80
C GLU A 169 1.06 0.49 -11.69
N ALA A 170 2.20 -0.01 -11.23
CA ALA A 170 3.07 -0.94 -11.95
C ALA A 170 2.60 -2.42 -11.94
N SER A 171 1.78 -2.86 -10.98
CA SER A 171 1.59 -4.31 -10.70
C SER A 171 0.27 -4.92 -11.18
N VAL A 172 -0.70 -4.09 -11.60
CA VAL A 172 -2.05 -4.53 -12.00
C VAL A 172 -2.04 -5.55 -13.14
N LYS A 173 -1.06 -5.46 -14.04
CA LYS A 173 -0.95 -6.35 -15.21
C LYS A 173 -0.51 -7.78 -14.83
N GLN A 174 0.38 -7.93 -13.85
CA GLN A 174 0.92 -9.23 -13.45
C GLN A 174 -0.08 -10.05 -12.63
N VAL A 175 -0.84 -9.40 -11.73
CA VAL A 175 -1.90 -10.06 -10.94
C VAL A 175 -3.03 -10.55 -11.85
N LYS A 176 -3.36 -9.79 -12.91
CA LYS A 176 -4.37 -10.17 -13.89
C LYS A 176 -3.98 -11.42 -14.68
N ASP A 177 -2.71 -11.56 -15.05
CA ASP A 177 -2.21 -12.72 -15.79
C ASP A 177 -2.14 -14.00 -14.91
N PHE A 178 -1.98 -13.85 -13.60
CA PHE A 178 -1.99 -14.95 -12.63
C PHE A 178 -3.40 -15.52 -12.40
N LEU A 179 -4.40 -14.66 -12.22
CA LEU A 179 -5.79 -15.06 -11.94
C LEU A 179 -6.53 -15.66 -13.16
N LEU A 180 -6.11 -15.31 -14.38
CA LEU A 180 -6.78 -15.75 -15.62
C LEU A 180 -6.39 -17.17 -16.07
N LYS A 181 -5.45 -17.84 -15.39
CA LYS A 181 -4.85 -19.08 -15.88
C LYS A 181 -5.66 -20.36 -15.64
N ASP A 182 -6.68 -20.37 -14.77
CA ASP A 182 -7.42 -21.61 -14.50
C ASP A 182 -8.95 -21.44 -14.44
N LYS A 183 -9.66 -22.08 -15.37
CA LYS A 183 -11.12 -21.97 -15.56
C LYS A 183 -11.94 -22.85 -14.58
N LYS A 184 -11.30 -23.50 -13.61
CA LYS A 184 -11.95 -24.48 -12.72
C LYS A 184 -12.46 -23.95 -11.38
N SER A 185 -12.10 -22.75 -10.94
CA SER A 185 -12.44 -22.23 -9.58
C SER A 185 -13.80 -21.52 -9.46
N LYS A 186 -14.65 -21.57 -10.49
CA LYS A 186 -15.88 -20.75 -10.59
C LYS A 186 -17.02 -21.07 -9.61
N LYS A 187 -16.86 -22.00 -8.65
CA LYS A 187 -17.95 -22.46 -7.79
C LYS A 187 -17.74 -22.31 -6.28
N GLU A 188 -16.54 -21.97 -5.81
CA GLU A 188 -16.15 -22.16 -4.40
C GLU A 188 -15.36 -20.98 -3.82
N ILE A 189 -15.42 -19.81 -4.44
CA ILE A 189 -14.76 -18.62 -3.89
C ILE A 189 -15.71 -18.03 -2.83
N SER A 190 -15.27 -17.92 -1.58
CA SER A 190 -16.06 -17.48 -0.42
C SER A 190 -17.04 -16.34 -0.76
N SER A 191 -18.30 -16.42 -0.30
CA SER A 191 -19.39 -15.51 -0.68
C SER A 191 -19.10 -14.01 -0.46
N PHE A 192 -18.10 -13.67 0.36
CA PHE A 192 -17.57 -12.31 0.51
C PHE A 192 -16.65 -11.91 -0.67
N VAL A 193 -15.71 -12.79 -1.03
CA VAL A 193 -14.84 -12.65 -2.20
C VAL A 193 -15.64 -12.77 -3.52
N LEU A 194 -16.68 -13.61 -3.58
CA LEU A 194 -17.49 -13.80 -4.80
C LEU A 194 -18.57 -12.75 -5.04
N ASN A 195 -19.19 -12.20 -3.99
CA ASN A 195 -20.34 -11.30 -4.17
C ASN A 195 -20.01 -9.82 -4.02
N ILE A 196 -18.86 -9.47 -3.42
CA ILE A 196 -18.44 -8.07 -3.22
C ILE A 196 -17.17 -7.80 -4.04
N VAL A 197 -16.16 -8.66 -3.91
CA VAL A 197 -14.86 -8.46 -4.54
C VAL A 197 -14.92 -8.86 -6.02
N LEU A 198 -15.45 -10.04 -6.40
CA LEU A 198 -15.42 -10.58 -7.77
C LEU A 198 -16.31 -9.90 -8.84
N PRO A 199 -17.52 -9.37 -8.54
CA PRO A 199 -18.29 -8.63 -9.53
C PRO A 199 -17.54 -7.36 -9.99
N SER A 200 -16.65 -6.86 -9.12
CA SER A 200 -15.77 -5.71 -9.36
C SER A 200 -14.39 -6.03 -9.96
N PHE A 201 -14.19 -7.26 -10.46
CA PHE A 201 -13.06 -7.63 -11.32
C PHE A 201 -13.37 -7.55 -12.82
N ASN A 202 -14.53 -7.03 -13.23
CA ASN A 202 -14.76 -6.69 -14.64
C ASN A 202 -14.00 -5.40 -14.99
N ASP A 203 -12.70 -5.54 -15.21
CA ASP A 203 -11.72 -4.70 -15.95
C ASP A 203 -11.66 -3.18 -15.74
N ASN A 204 -12.60 -2.55 -15.03
CA ASN A 204 -12.65 -1.14 -14.67
C ASN A 204 -13.07 -0.90 -13.21
N GLU A 205 -13.45 -1.95 -12.46
CA GLU A 205 -14.07 -1.81 -11.15
C GLU A 205 -13.13 -1.89 -9.93
N ILE A 206 -11.88 -2.36 -10.08
CA ILE A 206 -10.83 -2.30 -9.04
C ILE A 206 -10.50 -0.83 -8.66
N LYS A 207 -10.84 0.11 -9.56
CA LYS A 207 -10.78 1.56 -9.36
C LYS A 207 -12.17 2.20 -9.08
N THR A 208 -13.22 1.41 -8.83
CA THR A 208 -14.53 1.99 -8.47
C THR A 208 -14.47 2.61 -7.08
N PRO A 209 -15.14 3.75 -6.88
CA PRO A 209 -15.38 4.30 -5.55
C PRO A 209 -16.02 3.28 -4.59
N GLN A 210 -16.82 2.33 -5.09
CA GLN A 210 -17.46 1.31 -4.24
C GLN A 210 -16.45 0.33 -3.64
N PHE A 211 -15.57 -0.25 -4.45
CA PHE A 211 -14.57 -1.18 -3.93
C PHE A 211 -13.61 -0.51 -2.94
N LYS A 212 -13.19 0.74 -3.23
CA LYS A 212 -12.36 1.53 -2.30
C LYS A 212 -13.09 1.79 -0.98
N ARG A 213 -14.40 2.08 -1.04
CA ARG A 213 -15.27 2.21 0.14
C ARG A 213 -15.32 0.93 0.97
N ASP A 214 -15.59 -0.21 0.34
CA ASP A 214 -15.75 -1.48 1.06
C ASP A 214 -14.45 -1.89 1.78
N ILE A 215 -13.29 -1.75 1.12
CA ILE A 215 -11.98 -1.96 1.75
C ILE A 215 -11.76 -0.99 2.91
N ASN A 216 -12.08 0.28 2.70
CA ASN A 216 -11.90 1.33 3.68
C ASN A 216 -12.74 1.08 4.94
N GLU A 217 -14.00 0.68 4.77
CA GLU A 217 -14.92 0.31 5.86
C GLU A 217 -14.42 -0.93 6.62
N PHE A 218 -14.02 -1.98 5.90
CA PHE A 218 -13.45 -3.18 6.49
C PHE A 218 -12.21 -2.88 7.36
N PHE A 219 -11.29 -2.05 6.85
CA PHE A 219 -10.11 -1.66 7.62
C PHE A 219 -10.46 -0.80 8.83
N LEU A 220 -11.40 0.16 8.70
CA LEU A 220 -11.85 0.98 9.82
C LEU A 220 -12.43 0.11 10.93
N TYR A 221 -13.29 -0.84 10.57
CA TYR A 221 -13.93 -1.75 11.52
C TYR A 221 -12.90 -2.49 12.39
N LEU A 222 -11.91 -3.15 11.77
CA LEU A 222 -10.88 -3.87 12.54
C LEU A 222 -9.98 -2.92 13.34
N ILE A 223 -9.63 -1.75 12.78
CA ILE A 223 -8.82 -0.75 13.48
C ILE A 223 -9.55 -0.22 14.72
N GLU A 224 -10.85 0.06 14.61
CA GLU A 224 -11.67 0.56 15.72
C GLU A 224 -11.70 -0.44 16.88
N ILE A 225 -11.96 -1.71 16.59
CA ILE A 225 -11.95 -2.79 17.60
C ILE A 225 -10.59 -2.88 18.29
N LEU A 226 -9.49 -2.89 17.52
CA LEU A 226 -8.14 -2.95 18.08
C LEU A 226 -7.81 -1.70 18.92
N LYS A 227 -8.32 -0.53 18.52
CA LYS A 227 -8.05 0.77 19.14
C LYS A 227 -8.62 0.86 20.56
N GLU A 228 -9.76 0.24 20.82
CA GLU A 228 -10.41 0.18 22.14
C GLU A 228 -9.59 -0.60 23.18
N THR A 229 -8.57 -1.34 22.75
CA THR A 229 -7.76 -2.17 23.66
C THR A 229 -6.43 -1.53 24.05
N ARG A 230 -6.02 -1.71 25.30
CA ARG A 230 -4.70 -1.26 25.76
C ARG A 230 -3.55 -1.97 25.03
N LYS A 231 -3.70 -3.26 24.72
CA LYS A 231 -2.67 -4.11 24.12
C LYS A 231 -2.46 -3.80 22.63
N TYR A 232 -3.53 -3.55 21.88
CA TYR A 232 -3.47 -3.41 20.41
C TYR A 232 -3.63 -1.98 19.91
N SER A 233 -3.99 -1.02 20.78
CA SER A 233 -4.17 0.39 20.37
C SER A 233 -3.02 0.98 19.56
N LYS A 234 -1.76 0.66 19.90
CA LYS A 234 -0.59 1.16 19.15
C LYS A 234 -0.47 0.56 17.75
N VAL A 235 -0.84 -0.71 17.56
CA VAL A 235 -0.82 -1.32 16.21
C VAL A 235 -2.01 -0.81 15.38
N ALA A 236 -3.15 -0.56 16.01
CA ALA A 236 -4.30 0.08 15.38
C ALA A 236 -3.96 1.48 14.83
N ASP A 237 -3.32 2.34 15.65
CA ASP A 237 -2.85 3.66 15.23
C ASP A 237 -1.91 3.59 14.02
N TYR A 238 -1.04 2.59 14.03
CA TYR A 238 -0.08 2.38 12.95
C TYR A 238 -0.77 1.94 11.65
N PHE A 239 -1.70 0.97 11.71
CA PHE A 239 -2.50 0.59 10.54
C PHE A 239 -3.36 1.74 10.01
N PHE A 240 -3.92 2.57 10.90
CA PHE A 240 -4.63 3.78 10.50
C PHE A 240 -3.74 4.69 9.65
N ALA A 241 -2.49 4.93 10.09
CA ALA A 241 -1.53 5.71 9.32
C ALA A 241 -1.12 5.04 8.00
N LEU A 242 -0.95 3.71 7.98
CA LEU A 242 -0.60 2.98 6.76
C LEU A 242 -1.68 3.07 5.68
N ARG A 243 -2.96 3.15 6.04
CA ARG A 243 -4.04 3.31 5.04
C ARG A 243 -3.85 4.56 4.20
N TYR A 244 -3.50 5.68 4.82
CA TYR A 244 -3.15 6.91 4.10
C TYR A 244 -1.88 6.72 3.27
N MET A 245 -0.85 6.13 3.87
CA MET A 245 0.43 5.88 3.19
C MET A 245 0.29 5.06 1.90
N PHE A 246 -0.62 4.10 1.87
CA PHE A 246 -0.86 3.23 0.71
C PHE A 246 -2.09 3.64 -0.12
N ASN A 247 -2.67 4.81 0.13
CA ASN A 247 -3.87 5.31 -0.56
C ASN A 247 -5.09 4.35 -0.49
N LEU A 248 -5.23 3.64 0.63
CA LEU A 248 -6.32 2.71 0.97
C LEU A 248 -7.46 3.40 1.74
N VAL A 249 -7.57 4.73 1.60
CA VAL A 249 -8.57 5.57 2.25
C VAL A 249 -9.62 6.02 1.23
N ASP A 250 -10.89 5.96 1.61
CA ASP A 250 -11.96 6.53 0.81
C ASP A 250 -12.13 8.02 1.13
N ASN A 251 -11.48 8.86 0.30
CA ASN A 251 -11.55 10.31 0.37
C ASN A 251 -11.27 10.91 -1.03
N ASP A 252 -11.50 12.23 -1.15
CA ASP A 252 -11.31 12.98 -2.40
C ASP A 252 -9.85 13.42 -2.62
N TYR A 253 -8.91 13.00 -1.77
CA TYR A 253 -7.51 13.35 -1.91
C TYR A 253 -6.82 12.49 -2.98
N ASP A 254 -5.86 13.09 -3.67
CA ASP A 254 -5.00 12.34 -4.57
C ASP A 254 -4.00 11.46 -3.80
N TYR A 255 -3.30 10.61 -4.55
CA TYR A 255 -2.33 9.67 -4.00
C TYR A 255 -1.25 10.37 -3.17
N ALA A 256 -0.61 11.41 -3.72
CA ALA A 256 0.49 12.09 -3.03
C ALA A 256 0.03 12.82 -1.76
N THR A 257 -1.16 13.43 -1.76
CA THR A 257 -1.73 14.06 -0.57
C THR A 257 -1.98 13.02 0.51
N ASN A 258 -2.56 11.86 0.15
CA ASN A 258 -2.76 10.76 1.11
C ASN A 258 -1.42 10.21 1.63
N GLN A 259 -0.40 10.09 0.78
CA GLN A 259 0.94 9.69 1.22
C GLN A 259 1.56 10.69 2.19
N LEU A 260 1.46 11.99 1.92
CA LEU A 260 1.95 13.04 2.80
C LEU A 260 1.28 12.95 4.17
N ILE A 261 -0.05 12.81 4.20
CA ILE A 261 -0.81 12.61 5.44
C ILE A 261 -0.32 11.36 6.18
N GLY A 262 -0.18 10.23 5.48
CA GLY A 262 0.33 8.99 6.06
C GLY A 262 1.74 9.14 6.65
N SER A 263 2.63 9.86 5.95
CA SER A 263 4.00 10.14 6.40
C SER A 263 4.04 10.98 7.66
N GLU A 264 3.23 12.04 7.72
CA GLU A 264 3.12 12.88 8.90
C GLU A 264 2.52 12.12 10.09
N LEU A 265 1.50 11.29 9.86
CA LEU A 265 0.94 10.42 10.89
C LEU A 265 1.99 9.45 11.44
N ILE A 266 2.73 8.75 10.58
CA ILE A 266 3.81 7.85 11.02
C ILE A 266 4.88 8.61 11.80
N THR A 267 5.29 9.80 11.33
CA THR A 267 6.28 10.63 12.01
C THR A 267 5.79 11.06 13.40
N GLY A 268 4.53 11.51 13.50
CA GLY A 268 3.88 11.85 14.76
C GLY A 268 3.83 10.66 15.72
N LEU A 269 3.37 9.50 15.24
CA LEU A 269 3.31 8.27 16.04
C LEU A 269 4.69 7.83 16.54
N SER A 270 5.73 7.95 15.70
CA SER A 270 7.10 7.65 16.09
C SER A 270 7.59 8.55 17.23
N ARG A 271 7.30 9.86 17.17
CA ARG A 271 7.58 10.83 18.25
C ARG A 271 6.84 10.48 19.54
N LEU A 272 5.63 9.92 19.42
CA LEU A 272 4.83 9.42 20.54
C LEU A 272 5.24 8.02 21.02
N ASN A 273 6.41 7.51 20.61
CA ASN A 273 6.92 6.19 21.00
C ASN A 273 6.01 5.03 20.58
N ASN A 274 5.37 5.14 19.41
CA ASN A 274 4.75 3.99 18.75
C ASN A 274 5.86 3.09 18.15
N PRO A 275 5.98 1.82 18.57
CA PRO A 275 7.08 0.94 18.15
C PRO A 275 7.01 0.58 16.67
N TYR A 276 5.81 0.48 16.09
CA TYR A 276 5.63 0.14 14.68
C TYR A 276 6.04 1.29 13.77
N ALA A 277 5.63 2.51 14.12
CA ALA A 277 6.03 3.72 13.39
C ALA A 277 7.55 3.97 13.47
N LYS A 278 8.18 3.72 14.63
CA LYS A 278 9.65 3.79 14.75
C LYS A 278 10.33 2.79 13.82
N ARG A 279 9.88 1.54 13.83
CA ARG A 279 10.40 0.49 12.96
C ARG A 279 10.24 0.84 11.48
N PHE A 280 9.10 1.41 11.09
CA PHE A 280 8.86 1.88 9.73
C PHE A 280 9.91 2.91 9.30
N ILE A 281 10.16 3.94 10.12
CA ILE A 281 11.17 4.97 9.82
C ILE A 281 12.59 4.37 9.76
N GLU A 282 12.92 3.42 10.62
CA GLU A 282 14.21 2.71 10.57
C GLU A 282 14.38 1.90 9.29
N ILE A 283 13.31 1.26 8.82
CA ILE A 283 13.27 0.53 7.56
C ILE A 283 13.49 1.50 6.39
N GLN A 284 12.75 2.61 6.35
CA GLN A 284 12.92 3.64 5.31
C GLN A 284 14.36 4.16 5.26
N LYS A 285 14.95 4.51 6.41
CA LYS A 285 16.34 5.02 6.49
C LYS A 285 17.38 4.04 5.95
N LYS A 286 17.12 2.73 6.01
CA LYS A 286 18.01 1.70 5.45
C LYS A 286 17.89 1.60 3.93
N VAL A 287 16.67 1.76 3.40
CA VAL A 287 16.42 1.72 1.94
C VAL A 287 17.01 2.96 1.24
N HIS A 288 16.91 4.15 1.84
CA HIS A 288 17.41 5.40 1.24
C HIS A 288 18.93 5.61 1.37
N LYS A 289 19.69 4.64 1.91
CA LYS A 289 21.16 4.72 2.08
C LYS A 289 21.93 3.90 1.02
N LEU A 290 21.26 3.46 -0.04
CA LEU A 290 21.83 2.86 -1.25
C LEU A 290 21.67 3.84 -2.41
#